data_AF-A0AA88LAM5-F1
#
_entry.id   AF-A0AA88LAM5-F1
#
_cell.length_a   1.000
_cell.length_b   1.000
_cell.length_c   1.000
_cell.angle_alpha   90.00
_cell.angle_beta   90.00
_cell.angle_gamma   90.00
#
_symmetry.space_group_name_H-M   'P 1'
#
loop_
_entity.id
_entity.type
_entity.pdbx_description
1 polymer ?
#
loop_
_entity_poly.entity_id
_entity_poly.type
_entity_poly.pdbx_seq_one_letter_code
_entity_poly.pdbx_strand_id
1 'polypeptide(L)'
;MMEEPIIVKDPYGVVLVIGSWNYPVQLTMMPAAAAIAAGNCVIIKPSEVSSNTAKLLEEYLPKYLDQECYRVVCGGAQETQELLKQKFDYIFYTGAATVGRIVREASNKFLTPCTLELGGKSPTYIDGTADMDITVRRILWGKFTNLGQTCIAPDYILCTKEVEKKFISKAREVLKEWYGEKPQDSPCLGRIINERHFKRVSRLLESGKVAFGGSTDEKDLWIEPTILVDVEATDPVMQEEIFGPILPIVNVDNAFEAIKFINAGEKPLALYVFSKSRDVTDLFLQETSSGGVCVNDTIMHFSVDELPFGGVGNSGIGAYHGKFSFDTFTHKKSTLIRKFDAIGEHLGSGRYPPYSEQKVNRLLFLIKKRNLSFLKYMPYIATFAAGAATALFIIYINKVVNNDEE
;
A
#
# COMPACT_ATOMS: atom_id res chain seq x y z
N MET A 1 38.86 -5.72 -7.36
CA MET A 1 37.78 -5.61 -8.36
C MET A 1 38.14 -4.50 -9.33
N MET A 2 38.08 -4.75 -10.64
CA MET A 2 38.44 -3.80 -11.71
C MET A 2 37.38 -2.69 -11.92
N GLU A 3 36.17 -2.90 -11.39
CA GLU A 3 35.02 -2.01 -11.55
C GLU A 3 34.28 -1.91 -10.20
N GLU A 4 33.64 -0.77 -9.97
CA GLU A 4 32.86 -0.47 -8.77
C GLU A 4 31.44 -0.03 -9.18
N PRO A 5 30.45 -0.93 -9.09
CA PRO A 5 29.05 -0.60 -9.35
C PRO A 5 28.43 0.07 -8.11
N ILE A 6 27.80 1.23 -8.30
CA ILE A 6 27.17 2.03 -7.25
C ILE A 6 25.78 2.48 -7.71
N ILE A 7 24.80 2.46 -6.82
CA ILE A 7 23.51 3.13 -7.01
C ILE A 7 23.51 4.38 -6.16
N VAL A 8 23.55 5.55 -6.80
CA VAL A 8 23.43 6.85 -6.15
C VAL A 8 21.95 7.24 -6.12
N LYS A 9 21.50 7.87 -5.03
CA LYS A 9 20.12 8.33 -4.88
C LYS A 9 20.10 9.85 -4.88
N ASP A 10 19.63 10.41 -5.98
CA ASP A 10 19.52 11.85 -6.18
C ASP A 10 18.08 12.30 -5.87
N PRO A 11 17.85 13.48 -5.26
CA PRO A 11 16.51 14.06 -5.22
C PRO A 11 15.99 14.30 -6.63
N TYR A 12 14.66 14.25 -6.82
CA TYR A 12 14.06 14.61 -8.10
C TYR A 12 14.18 16.12 -8.37
N GLY A 13 13.96 16.96 -7.37
CA GLY A 13 13.96 18.42 -7.51
C GLY A 13 12.79 19.05 -6.74
N VAL A 14 11.77 19.53 -7.46
CA VAL A 14 10.56 20.11 -6.88
C VAL A 14 9.41 19.11 -6.90
N VAL A 15 8.90 18.76 -5.72
CA VAL A 15 7.79 17.83 -5.52
C VAL A 15 6.50 18.61 -5.23
N LEU A 16 5.41 18.27 -5.93
CA LEU A 16 4.07 18.72 -5.56
C LEU A 16 3.38 17.65 -4.72
N VAL A 17 2.92 18.01 -3.52
CA VAL A 17 2.12 17.15 -2.64
C VAL A 17 0.71 17.71 -2.54
N ILE A 18 -0.29 16.97 -3.05
CA ILE A 18 -1.70 17.33 -2.97
C ILE A 18 -2.38 16.42 -1.94
N GLY A 19 -2.72 17.00 -0.79
CA GLY A 19 -3.33 16.29 0.34
C GLY A 19 -4.85 16.13 0.21
N SER A 20 -5.39 15.09 0.86
CA SER A 20 -6.84 14.86 0.99
C SER A 20 -7.40 15.44 2.30
N TRP A 21 -8.72 15.55 2.40
CA TRP A 21 -9.41 16.21 3.51
C TRP A 21 -9.68 15.32 4.72
N ASN A 22 -9.77 14.01 4.55
CA ASN A 22 -10.27 13.11 5.58
C ASN A 22 -9.30 12.87 6.74
N TYR A 23 -7.99 12.92 6.47
CA TYR A 23 -6.93 13.00 7.49
C TYR A 23 -5.96 14.11 7.10
N PRO A 24 -6.37 15.39 7.22
CA PRO A 24 -5.81 16.49 6.43
C PRO A 24 -4.40 16.90 6.86
N VAL A 25 -4.02 16.63 8.11
CA VAL A 25 -2.63 16.79 8.57
C VAL A 25 -1.78 15.65 8.02
N GLN A 26 -2.18 14.40 8.28
CA GLN A 26 -1.38 13.22 7.97
C GLN A 26 -1.14 13.05 6.46
N LEU A 27 -2.21 13.13 5.66
CA LEU A 27 -2.14 12.92 4.20
C LEU A 27 -1.48 14.07 3.45
N THR A 28 -1.21 15.18 4.13
CA THR A 28 -0.44 16.31 3.58
C THR A 28 1.01 16.27 4.06
N MET A 29 1.21 16.13 5.37
CA MET A 29 2.53 16.28 5.99
C MET A 29 3.40 15.04 5.90
N MET A 30 2.82 13.84 5.92
CA MET A 30 3.61 12.61 5.81
C MET A 30 4.32 12.47 4.46
N PRO A 31 3.67 12.64 3.29
CA PRO A 31 4.38 12.67 2.00
C PRO A 31 5.29 13.90 1.86
N ALA A 32 4.92 15.07 2.40
CA ALA A 32 5.79 16.24 2.36
C ALA A 32 7.09 16.02 3.15
N ALA A 33 7.00 15.51 4.38
CA ALA A 33 8.16 15.18 5.22
C ALA A 33 9.07 14.13 4.55
N ALA A 34 8.47 13.15 3.87
CA ALA A 34 9.21 12.16 3.09
C ALA A 34 9.97 12.78 1.91
N ALA A 35 9.34 13.70 1.15
CA ALA A 35 10.00 14.41 0.05
C ALA A 35 11.15 15.29 0.55
N ILE A 36 10.97 15.96 1.70
CA ILE A 36 12.03 16.73 2.38
C ILE A 36 13.20 15.81 2.77
N ALA A 37 12.91 14.66 3.39
CA ALA A 37 13.94 13.70 3.79
C ALA A 37 14.74 13.16 2.59
N ALA A 38 14.12 13.09 1.41
CA ALA A 38 14.77 12.73 0.16
C ALA A 38 15.57 13.88 -0.49
N GLY A 39 15.57 15.08 0.10
CA GLY A 39 16.35 16.24 -0.36
C GLY A 39 15.64 17.10 -1.41
N ASN A 40 14.30 17.03 -1.52
CA ASN A 40 13.53 17.79 -2.49
C ASN A 40 12.97 19.08 -1.90
N CYS A 41 12.78 20.10 -2.76
CA CYS A 41 11.87 21.20 -2.47
C CYS A 41 10.43 20.72 -2.60
N VAL A 42 9.49 21.28 -1.82
CA VAL A 42 8.11 20.81 -1.76
C VAL A 42 7.10 21.95 -1.86
N ILE A 43 6.20 21.85 -2.83
CA ILE A 43 4.95 22.61 -2.84
C ILE A 43 3.86 21.75 -2.18
N ILE A 44 3.32 22.24 -1.08
CA ILE A 44 2.30 21.57 -0.28
C ILE A 44 0.94 22.20 -0.62
N LYS A 45 0.02 21.40 -1.15
CA LYS A 45 -1.34 21.80 -1.48
C LYS A 45 -2.32 21.07 -0.56
N PRO A 46 -2.72 21.65 0.59
CA PRO A 46 -3.75 21.08 1.44
C PRO A 46 -5.11 21.07 0.75
N SER A 47 -6.02 20.19 1.19
CA SER A 47 -7.40 20.22 0.70
C SER A 47 -8.18 21.41 1.26
N GLU A 48 -8.83 22.15 0.38
CA GLU A 48 -9.74 23.25 0.70
C GLU A 48 -10.98 22.81 1.51
N VAL A 49 -11.34 21.52 1.42
CA VAL A 49 -12.51 20.97 2.11
C VAL A 49 -12.27 20.95 3.64
N SER A 50 -11.04 20.68 4.07
CA SER A 50 -10.62 20.78 5.48
C SER A 50 -9.97 22.14 5.77
N SER A 51 -10.76 23.20 5.54
CA SER A 51 -10.30 24.60 5.49
C SER A 51 -9.56 25.07 6.75
N ASN A 52 -9.98 24.66 7.94
CA ASN A 52 -9.30 25.02 9.19
C ASN A 52 -7.89 24.44 9.26
N THR A 53 -7.70 23.19 8.83
CA THR A 53 -6.37 22.57 8.74
C THR A 53 -5.53 23.23 7.66
N ALA A 54 -6.11 23.54 6.49
CA ALA A 54 -5.39 24.22 5.42
C ALA A 54 -4.83 25.58 5.90
N LYS A 55 -5.65 26.40 6.57
CA LYS A 55 -5.22 27.67 7.18
C LYS A 55 -4.14 27.48 8.22
N LEU A 56 -4.26 26.47 9.07
CA LEU A 56 -3.25 26.16 10.08
C LEU A 56 -1.90 25.80 9.43
N LEU A 57 -1.90 24.97 8.39
CA LEU A 57 -0.68 24.60 7.68
C LEU A 57 -0.05 25.83 6.98
N GLU A 58 -0.86 26.65 6.32
CA GLU A 58 -0.43 27.88 5.66
C GLU A 58 0.19 28.89 6.65
N GLU A 59 -0.41 29.05 7.83
CA GLU A 59 0.07 30.00 8.84
C GLU A 59 1.35 29.54 9.53
N TYR A 60 1.43 28.25 9.88
CA TYR A 60 2.49 27.76 10.76
C TYR A 60 3.70 27.21 10.03
N LEU A 61 3.56 26.54 8.89
CA LEU A 61 4.73 25.94 8.22
C LEU A 61 5.82 26.96 7.86
N PRO A 62 5.51 28.17 7.36
CA PRO A 62 6.54 29.18 7.06
C PRO A 62 7.32 29.69 8.29
N LYS A 63 6.82 29.45 9.52
CA LYS A 63 7.51 29.83 10.77
C LYS A 63 8.59 28.82 11.17
N TYR A 64 8.56 27.60 10.63
CA TYR A 64 9.45 26.50 11.02
C TYR A 64 10.29 25.94 9.86
N LEU A 65 9.78 26.03 8.63
CA LEU A 65 10.42 25.46 7.44
C LEU A 65 11.06 26.55 6.58
N ASP A 66 12.11 26.17 5.85
CA ASP A 66 12.74 27.04 4.84
C ASP A 66 11.68 27.51 3.84
N GLN A 67 11.54 28.83 3.75
CA GLN A 67 10.49 29.44 2.96
C GLN A 67 10.78 29.37 1.47
N GLU A 68 12.03 29.25 1.02
CA GLU A 68 12.33 29.14 -0.41
C GLU A 68 12.06 27.72 -0.92
N CYS A 69 12.35 26.71 -0.10
CA CYS A 69 12.24 25.30 -0.46
C CYS A 69 10.86 24.70 -0.18
N TYR A 70 10.12 25.18 0.82
CA TYR A 70 8.88 24.57 1.28
C TYR A 70 7.75 25.60 1.37
N ARG A 71 6.80 25.53 0.43
CA ARG A 71 5.70 26.50 0.33
C ARG A 71 4.35 25.82 0.40
N VAL A 72 3.42 26.44 1.12
CA VAL A 72 2.01 26.05 1.14
C VAL A 72 1.27 26.86 0.09
N VAL A 73 0.44 26.19 -0.71
CA VAL A 73 -0.45 26.81 -1.69
C VAL A 73 -1.88 26.37 -1.37
N CYS A 74 -2.66 27.26 -0.77
CA CYS A 74 -4.08 27.04 -0.55
C CYS A 74 -4.89 27.37 -1.81
N GLY A 75 -5.99 26.64 -2.03
CA GLY A 75 -6.87 26.89 -3.16
C GLY A 75 -7.77 25.69 -3.50
N GLY A 76 -8.83 25.96 -4.25
CA GLY A 76 -9.78 24.96 -4.70
C GLY A 76 -9.36 24.27 -5.99
N ALA A 77 -10.36 23.78 -6.74
CA ALA A 77 -10.14 23.09 -8.00
C ALA A 77 -9.47 23.99 -9.06
N GLN A 78 -9.85 25.26 -9.15
CA GLN A 78 -9.31 26.19 -10.15
C GLN A 78 -7.82 26.46 -9.92
N GLU A 79 -7.42 26.76 -8.67
CA GLU A 79 -6.03 26.98 -8.31
C GLU A 79 -5.21 25.70 -8.48
N THR A 80 -5.78 24.54 -8.17
CA THR A 80 -5.12 23.24 -8.39
C THR A 80 -4.87 23.00 -9.89
N GLN A 81 -5.81 23.37 -10.76
CA GLN A 81 -5.64 23.26 -12.22
C GLN A 81 -4.53 24.18 -12.74
N GLU A 82 -4.45 25.43 -12.26
CA GLU A 82 -3.35 26.34 -12.63
C GLU A 82 -1.98 25.84 -12.11
N LEU A 83 -1.97 25.30 -10.89
CA LEU A 83 -0.77 24.71 -10.30
C LEU A 83 -0.26 23.51 -11.12
N LEU A 84 -1.16 22.62 -11.54
CA LEU A 84 -0.83 21.46 -12.37
C LEU A 84 -0.32 21.80 -13.79
N LYS A 85 -0.42 23.07 -14.23
CA LYS A 85 0.22 23.52 -15.48
C LYS A 85 1.71 23.80 -15.32
N GLN A 86 2.22 23.91 -14.09
CA GLN A 86 3.62 24.14 -13.79
C GLN A 86 4.43 22.84 -13.88
N LYS A 87 5.75 22.97 -14.08
CA LYS A 87 6.65 21.82 -14.13
C LYS A 87 7.07 21.42 -12.71
N PHE A 88 6.80 20.16 -12.36
CA PHE A 88 7.32 19.50 -11.17
C PHE A 88 8.19 18.31 -11.58
N ASP A 89 9.13 17.94 -10.72
CA ASP A 89 9.98 16.77 -10.93
C ASP A 89 9.34 15.50 -10.33
N TYR A 90 8.37 15.66 -9.43
CA TYR A 90 7.50 14.59 -8.94
C TYR A 90 6.13 15.13 -8.49
N ILE A 91 5.06 14.38 -8.68
CA ILE A 91 3.73 14.72 -8.14
C ILE A 91 3.21 13.59 -7.24
N PHE A 92 2.81 13.92 -6.02
CA PHE A 92 2.16 13.02 -5.08
C PHE A 92 0.71 13.49 -4.86
N TYR A 93 -0.26 12.63 -5.09
CA TYR A 93 -1.67 12.95 -4.94
C TYR A 93 -2.40 11.88 -4.12
N THR A 94 -3.17 12.31 -3.14
CA THR A 94 -4.13 11.46 -2.43
C THR A 94 -5.56 11.93 -2.67
N GLY A 95 -6.45 11.04 -3.09
CA GLY A 95 -7.88 11.34 -3.20
C GLY A 95 -8.66 10.45 -4.16
N ALA A 96 -9.64 11.02 -4.86
CA ALA A 96 -10.55 10.23 -5.70
C ALA A 96 -9.92 9.85 -7.04
N ALA A 97 -10.24 8.65 -7.54
CA ALA A 97 -9.69 8.14 -8.81
C ALA A 97 -9.96 9.06 -10.02
N THR A 98 -11.14 9.69 -10.06
CA THR A 98 -11.49 10.66 -11.12
C THR A 98 -10.51 11.83 -11.17
N VAL A 99 -10.12 12.38 -10.02
CA VAL A 99 -9.16 13.48 -9.95
C VAL A 99 -7.73 12.97 -10.14
N GLY A 100 -7.42 11.76 -9.66
CA GLY A 100 -6.14 11.09 -9.93
C GLY A 100 -5.83 10.97 -11.42
N ARG A 101 -6.84 10.69 -12.26
CA ARG A 101 -6.68 10.68 -13.74
C ARG A 101 -6.35 12.07 -14.29
N ILE A 102 -6.98 13.13 -13.77
CA ILE A 102 -6.67 14.53 -14.16
C ILE A 102 -5.24 14.89 -13.78
N VAL A 103 -4.81 14.53 -12.56
CA VAL A 103 -3.42 14.74 -12.10
C VAL A 103 -2.44 13.98 -13.00
N ARG A 104 -2.74 12.71 -13.33
CA ARG A 104 -1.90 11.90 -14.23
C ARG A 104 -1.80 12.51 -15.62
N GLU A 105 -2.92 12.96 -16.17
CA GLU A 105 -2.97 13.63 -17.47
C GLU A 105 -2.09 14.89 -17.49
N ALA A 106 -2.20 15.74 -16.47
CA ALA A 106 -1.36 16.92 -16.34
C ALA A 106 0.14 16.56 -16.20
N SER A 107 0.47 15.52 -15.42
CA SER A 107 1.85 15.07 -15.22
C SER A 107 2.52 14.60 -16.52
N ASN A 108 1.76 14.01 -17.45
CA ASN A 108 2.28 13.51 -18.72
C ASN A 108 2.80 14.64 -19.63
N LYS A 109 2.28 15.87 -19.50
CA LYS A 109 2.75 17.03 -20.28
C LYS A 109 4.25 17.30 -20.09
N PHE A 110 4.78 16.99 -18.90
CA PHE A 110 6.19 17.17 -18.55
C PHE A 110 6.93 15.85 -18.34
N LEU A 111 6.27 14.71 -18.61
CA LEU A 111 6.76 13.37 -18.28
C LEU A 111 7.13 13.23 -16.78
N THR A 112 6.41 13.94 -15.93
CA THR A 112 6.65 13.95 -14.49
C THR A 112 6.17 12.63 -13.88
N PRO A 113 7.02 11.89 -13.15
CA PRO A 113 6.57 10.72 -12.40
C PRO A 113 5.57 11.13 -11.32
N CYS A 114 4.63 10.24 -11.00
CA CYS A 114 3.68 10.49 -9.93
C CYS A 114 3.37 9.24 -9.09
N THR A 115 3.03 9.50 -7.83
CA THR A 115 2.36 8.55 -6.94
C THR A 115 0.91 9.01 -6.77
N LEU A 116 -0.03 8.08 -6.95
CA LEU A 116 -1.46 8.30 -6.81
C LEU A 116 -1.98 7.34 -5.74
N GLU A 117 -2.36 7.87 -4.59
CA GLU A 117 -3.02 7.16 -3.50
C GLU A 117 -4.54 7.36 -3.64
N LEU A 118 -5.23 6.39 -4.22
CA LEU A 118 -6.65 6.49 -4.59
C LEU A 118 -7.52 5.57 -3.72
N GLY A 119 -8.83 5.73 -3.85
CA GLY A 119 -9.81 4.94 -3.10
C GLY A 119 -10.23 3.65 -3.80
N GLY A 120 -11.30 3.05 -3.27
CA GLY A 120 -11.92 1.84 -3.80
C GLY A 120 -12.75 1.15 -2.73
N LYS A 121 -13.54 0.15 -3.12
CA LYS A 121 -14.37 -0.60 -2.16
C LYS A 121 -13.54 -1.71 -1.54
N SER A 122 -12.96 -1.46 -0.37
CA SER A 122 -12.13 -2.45 0.33
C SER A 122 -12.98 -3.61 0.90
N PRO A 123 -12.91 -4.83 0.31
CA PRO A 123 -13.72 -5.97 0.75
C PRO A 123 -13.27 -6.52 2.09
N THR A 124 -14.22 -7.08 2.84
CA THR A 124 -13.96 -7.81 4.09
C THR A 124 -14.63 -9.17 4.05
N TYR A 125 -13.85 -10.24 3.91
CA TYR A 125 -14.38 -11.60 3.99
C TYR A 125 -14.34 -12.13 5.43
N ILE A 126 -15.42 -12.80 5.85
CA ILE A 126 -15.52 -13.47 7.15
C ILE A 126 -16.01 -14.90 6.93
N ASP A 127 -15.25 -15.89 7.38
CA ASP A 127 -15.70 -17.29 7.38
C ASP A 127 -16.21 -17.75 8.76
N GLY A 128 -16.77 -18.96 8.79
CA GLY A 128 -17.33 -19.54 10.01
C GLY A 128 -16.31 -19.92 11.09
N THR A 129 -15.00 -19.88 10.79
CA THR A 129 -13.94 -20.21 11.74
C THR A 129 -13.46 -18.99 12.54
N ALA A 130 -13.78 -17.79 12.05
CA ALA A 130 -13.40 -16.53 12.68
C ALA A 130 -13.92 -16.43 14.13
N ASP A 131 -13.10 -15.83 14.99
CA ASP A 131 -13.54 -15.48 16.34
C ASP A 131 -14.48 -14.27 16.27
N MET A 132 -15.79 -14.50 16.43
CA MET A 132 -16.79 -13.47 16.14
C MET A 132 -16.69 -12.26 17.07
N ASP A 133 -16.34 -12.46 18.35
CA ASP A 133 -16.23 -11.36 19.31
C ASP A 133 -15.08 -10.41 18.95
N ILE A 134 -13.93 -10.97 18.57
CA ILE A 134 -12.76 -10.19 18.13
C ILE A 134 -13.01 -9.57 16.75
N THR A 135 -13.56 -10.35 15.82
CA THR A 135 -13.80 -9.97 14.43
C THR A 135 -14.72 -8.76 14.34
N VAL A 136 -15.85 -8.80 15.04
CA VAL A 136 -16.82 -7.69 15.05
C VAL A 136 -16.18 -6.41 15.57
N ARG A 137 -15.47 -6.46 16.70
CA ARG A 137 -14.78 -5.27 17.24
C ARG A 137 -13.78 -4.70 16.25
N ARG A 138 -12.93 -5.52 15.64
CA ARG A 138 -11.92 -5.03 14.68
C ARG A 138 -12.56 -4.40 13.44
N ILE A 139 -13.58 -5.03 12.87
CA ILE A 139 -14.27 -4.52 11.67
C ILE A 139 -15.02 -3.23 11.98
N LEU A 140 -15.76 -3.16 13.08
CA LEU A 140 -16.53 -1.97 13.43
C LEU A 140 -15.62 -0.79 13.76
N TRP A 141 -14.50 -1.03 14.46
CA TRP A 141 -13.51 0.01 14.70
C TRP A 141 -12.95 0.54 13.37
N GLY A 142 -12.54 -0.34 12.46
CA GLY A 142 -12.06 0.05 11.15
C GLY A 142 -13.11 0.78 10.31
N LYS A 143 -14.37 0.36 10.40
CA LYS A 143 -15.48 0.96 9.64
C LYS A 143 -15.88 2.33 10.15
N PHE A 144 -15.98 2.51 11.46
CA PHE A 144 -16.59 3.70 12.05
C PHE A 144 -15.56 4.70 12.60
N THR A 145 -14.27 4.36 12.57
CA THR A 145 -13.21 5.37 12.70
C THR A 145 -13.40 6.44 11.63
N ASN A 146 -13.34 7.71 12.05
CA ASN A 146 -13.62 8.88 11.20
C ASN A 146 -14.98 8.82 10.49
N LEU A 147 -15.96 8.14 11.09
CA LEU A 147 -17.29 7.89 10.52
C LEU A 147 -17.25 7.19 9.15
N GLY A 148 -16.24 6.35 8.92
CA GLY A 148 -16.05 5.61 7.67
C GLY A 148 -15.49 6.43 6.51
N GLN A 149 -15.05 7.66 6.76
CA GLN A 149 -14.40 8.53 5.78
C GLN A 149 -12.90 8.18 5.65
N THR A 150 -12.61 6.94 5.27
CA THR A 150 -11.26 6.38 5.26
C THR A 150 -11.09 5.46 4.05
N CYS A 151 -10.06 5.69 3.23
CA CYS A 151 -9.84 4.94 1.98
C CYS A 151 -9.61 3.44 2.19
N ILE A 152 -9.10 3.08 3.38
CA ILE A 152 -8.88 1.70 3.81
C ILE A 152 -9.90 1.23 4.84
N ALA A 153 -11.01 1.94 5.07
CA ALA A 153 -12.09 1.39 5.88
C ALA A 153 -12.65 0.12 5.21
N PRO A 154 -13.08 -0.89 5.98
CA PRO A 154 -13.96 -1.95 5.49
C PRO A 154 -15.13 -1.31 4.74
N ASP A 155 -15.22 -1.49 3.44
CA ASP A 155 -16.30 -0.86 2.67
C ASP A 155 -17.56 -1.73 2.76
N TYR A 156 -17.42 -3.04 2.55
CA TYR A 156 -18.48 -4.05 2.62
C TYR A 156 -17.98 -5.39 3.17
N ILE A 157 -18.91 -6.23 3.65
CA ILE A 157 -18.64 -7.59 4.12
C ILE A 157 -19.13 -8.62 3.11
N LEU A 158 -18.34 -9.68 2.92
CA LEU A 158 -18.71 -10.92 2.23
C LEU A 158 -18.70 -12.07 3.24
N CYS A 159 -19.83 -12.73 3.46
CA CYS A 159 -19.90 -13.90 4.35
C CYS A 159 -21.15 -14.76 4.10
N THR A 160 -21.21 -15.94 4.70
CA THR A 160 -22.42 -16.76 4.65
C THR A 160 -23.56 -16.15 5.48
N LYS A 161 -24.81 -16.52 5.19
CA LYS A 161 -25.98 -16.07 5.98
C LYS A 161 -25.91 -16.44 7.47
N GLU A 162 -25.21 -17.51 7.81
CA GLU A 162 -24.99 -17.89 9.21
C GLU A 162 -24.05 -16.90 9.92
N VAL A 163 -22.94 -16.55 9.26
CA VAL A 163 -21.95 -15.59 9.76
C VAL A 163 -22.56 -14.19 9.86
N GLU A 164 -23.37 -13.77 8.89
CA GLU A 164 -24.14 -12.51 8.93
C GLU A 164 -24.95 -12.37 10.22
N LYS A 165 -25.76 -13.38 10.57
CA LYS A 165 -26.60 -13.36 11.77
C LYS A 165 -25.78 -13.19 13.04
N LYS A 166 -24.67 -13.93 13.15
CA LYS A 166 -23.73 -13.86 14.29
C LYS A 166 -23.08 -12.47 14.38
N PHE A 167 -22.65 -11.92 13.24
CA PHE A 167 -22.03 -10.60 13.15
C PHE A 167 -22.99 -9.50 13.60
N ILE A 168 -24.22 -9.47 13.09
CA ILE A 168 -25.21 -8.42 13.40
C ILE A 168 -25.57 -8.39 14.88
N SER A 169 -25.79 -9.57 15.48
CA SER A 169 -26.11 -9.66 16.91
C SER A 169 -25.03 -9.01 17.76
N LYS A 170 -23.77 -9.34 17.49
CA LYS A 170 -22.62 -8.80 18.23
C LYS A 170 -22.34 -7.34 17.87
N ALA A 171 -22.55 -6.95 16.63
CA ALA A 171 -22.28 -5.59 16.21
C ALA A 171 -23.16 -4.57 16.92
N ARG A 172 -24.44 -4.91 17.14
CA ARG A 172 -25.36 -4.07 17.92
C ARG A 172 -24.89 -3.89 19.36
N GLU A 173 -24.41 -4.96 20.01
CA GLU A 173 -23.86 -4.91 21.37
C GLU A 173 -22.63 -3.98 21.44
N VAL A 174 -21.69 -4.17 20.51
CA VAL A 174 -20.42 -3.42 20.48
C VAL A 174 -20.64 -1.93 20.21
N LEU A 175 -21.49 -1.55 19.25
CA LEU A 175 -21.71 -0.13 18.95
C LEU A 175 -22.44 0.59 20.10
N LYS A 176 -23.36 -0.10 20.77
CA LYS A 176 -24.01 0.41 21.97
C LYS A 176 -23.03 0.56 23.14
N GLU A 177 -22.08 -0.36 23.29
CA GLU A 177 -20.98 -0.24 24.27
C GLU A 177 -20.12 1.01 24.00
N TRP A 178 -19.76 1.28 22.74
CA TRP A 178 -18.85 2.38 22.40
C TRP A 178 -19.49 3.75 22.36
N TYR A 179 -20.71 3.84 21.83
CA TYR A 179 -21.36 5.12 21.52
C TYR A 179 -22.60 5.39 22.39
N GLY A 180 -22.98 4.44 23.27
CA GLY A 180 -24.14 4.56 24.13
C GLY A 180 -25.47 4.38 23.40
N GLU A 181 -26.57 4.69 24.08
CA GLU A 181 -27.94 4.59 23.53
C GLU A 181 -28.25 5.69 22.50
N LYS A 182 -27.49 6.80 22.53
CA LYS A 182 -27.64 7.94 21.61
C LYS A 182 -26.31 8.24 20.93
N PRO A 183 -25.95 7.50 19.86
CA PRO A 183 -24.64 7.64 19.22
C PRO A 183 -24.33 9.05 18.71
N GLN A 184 -25.34 9.85 18.37
CA GLN A 184 -25.18 11.25 17.94
C GLN A 184 -24.51 12.14 19.01
N ASP A 185 -24.78 11.87 20.29
CA ASP A 185 -24.24 12.62 21.42
C ASP A 185 -22.81 12.16 21.80
N SER A 186 -22.31 11.08 21.18
CA SER A 186 -20.99 10.53 21.51
C SER A 186 -19.86 11.46 21.05
N PRO A 187 -18.93 11.85 21.93
CA PRO A 187 -17.78 12.68 21.56
C PRO A 187 -16.75 11.90 20.71
N CYS A 188 -16.88 10.57 20.64
CA CYS A 188 -15.97 9.69 19.89
C CYS A 188 -16.44 9.44 18.45
N LEU A 189 -17.56 10.03 18.03
CA LEU A 189 -18.13 9.84 16.71
C LEU A 189 -18.11 11.16 15.92
N GLY A 190 -17.47 11.14 14.74
CA GLY A 190 -17.32 12.31 13.88
C GLY A 190 -18.63 12.75 13.21
N ARG A 191 -18.49 13.65 12.22
CA ARG A 191 -19.56 14.08 11.31
C ARG A 191 -19.12 13.88 9.86
N ILE A 192 -20.09 13.82 8.95
CA ILE A 192 -19.79 13.85 7.52
C ILE A 192 -19.25 15.24 7.16
N ILE A 193 -18.20 15.28 6.36
CA ILE A 193 -17.40 16.49 6.12
C ILE A 193 -18.19 17.71 5.62
N ASN A 194 -19.26 17.49 4.83
CA ASN A 194 -20.12 18.54 4.31
C ASN A 194 -21.47 18.00 3.80
N GLU A 195 -22.40 18.90 3.48
CA GLU A 195 -23.73 18.58 2.96
C GLU A 195 -23.72 17.73 1.69
N ARG A 196 -22.76 17.96 0.77
CA ARG A 196 -22.65 17.20 -0.48
C ARG A 196 -22.37 15.72 -0.19
N HIS A 197 -21.40 15.44 0.68
CA HIS A 197 -21.09 14.08 1.09
C HIS A 197 -22.23 13.47 1.93
N PHE A 198 -22.86 14.26 2.79
CA PHE A 198 -24.02 13.82 3.57
C PHE A 198 -25.13 13.32 2.65
N LYS A 199 -25.59 14.15 1.70
CA LYS A 199 -26.66 13.78 0.76
C LYS A 199 -26.30 12.54 -0.06
N ARG A 200 -25.04 12.44 -0.51
CA ARG A 200 -24.54 11.29 -1.27
C ARG A 200 -24.52 10.00 -0.45
N VAL A 201 -24.14 10.05 0.83
CA VAL A 201 -24.08 8.86 1.69
C VAL A 201 -25.48 8.47 2.16
N SER A 202 -26.32 9.43 2.56
CA SER A 202 -27.68 9.17 3.03
C SER A 202 -28.54 8.45 2.00
N ARG A 203 -28.44 8.78 0.70
CA ARG A 203 -29.16 8.05 -0.37
C ARG A 203 -28.77 6.56 -0.47
N LEU A 204 -27.58 6.17 0.01
CA LEU A 204 -27.14 4.77 -0.06
C LEU A 204 -27.86 3.90 0.96
N LEU A 205 -28.54 4.49 1.96
CA LEU A 205 -29.35 3.75 2.94
C LEU A 205 -30.55 3.04 2.30
N GLU A 206 -30.94 3.44 1.08
CA GLU A 206 -32.05 2.84 0.31
C GLU A 206 -31.65 1.53 -0.41
N SER A 207 -30.37 1.16 -0.40
CA SER A 207 -29.77 0.07 -1.18
C SER A 207 -29.88 -1.32 -0.54
N GLY A 208 -30.87 -1.56 0.31
CA GLY A 208 -31.03 -2.82 1.04
C GLY A 208 -31.90 -2.67 2.28
N LYS A 209 -31.87 -3.69 3.15
CA LYS A 209 -32.62 -3.68 4.40
C LYS A 209 -31.74 -3.23 5.56
N VAL A 210 -32.17 -2.21 6.29
CA VAL A 210 -31.50 -1.76 7.51
C VAL A 210 -31.65 -2.82 8.61
N ALA A 211 -30.55 -3.46 9.01
CA ALA A 211 -30.54 -4.39 10.14
C ALA A 211 -30.57 -3.65 11.49
N PHE A 212 -29.86 -2.52 11.57
CA PHE A 212 -29.97 -1.50 12.60
C PHE A 212 -29.28 -0.21 12.13
N GLY A 213 -29.53 0.89 12.84
CA GLY A 213 -29.05 2.22 12.49
C GLY A 213 -30.03 2.91 11.54
N GLY A 214 -29.50 3.66 10.58
CA GLY A 214 -30.24 4.29 9.49
C GLY A 214 -30.77 5.69 9.80
N SER A 215 -30.63 6.18 11.03
CA SER A 215 -31.03 7.55 11.37
C SER A 215 -30.07 8.57 10.76
N THR A 216 -30.59 9.73 10.36
CA THR A 216 -29.78 10.82 9.80
C THR A 216 -30.25 12.17 10.33
N ASP A 217 -29.31 13.10 10.52
CA ASP A 217 -29.57 14.51 10.83
C ASP A 217 -28.75 15.39 9.88
N GLU A 218 -29.43 16.03 8.93
CA GLU A 218 -28.78 16.91 7.94
C GLU A 218 -28.20 18.17 8.57
N LYS A 219 -28.80 18.70 9.65
CA LYS A 219 -28.31 19.93 10.30
C LYS A 219 -26.99 19.69 11.02
N ASP A 220 -26.83 18.51 11.59
CA ASP A 220 -25.61 18.08 12.27
C ASP A 220 -24.65 17.32 11.33
N LEU A 221 -25.01 17.11 10.06
CA LEU A 221 -24.28 16.27 9.10
C LEU A 221 -23.97 14.87 9.67
N TRP A 222 -24.91 14.32 10.43
CA TRP A 222 -24.74 13.08 11.17
C TRP A 222 -25.51 11.93 10.51
N ILE A 223 -24.84 10.80 10.33
CA ILE A 223 -25.44 9.55 9.85
C ILE A 223 -25.10 8.48 10.89
N GLU A 224 -26.13 7.77 11.36
CA GLU A 224 -25.98 6.71 12.35
C GLU A 224 -25.12 5.56 11.79
N PRO A 225 -24.20 4.97 12.56
CA PRO A 225 -23.53 3.71 12.22
C PRO A 225 -24.54 2.64 11.81
N THR A 226 -24.55 2.29 10.53
CA THR A 226 -25.61 1.48 9.91
C THR A 226 -25.04 0.21 9.31
N ILE A 227 -25.76 -0.90 9.50
CA ILE A 227 -25.52 -2.16 8.78
C ILE A 227 -26.71 -2.44 7.86
N LEU A 228 -26.43 -2.69 6.59
CA LEU A 228 -27.40 -3.13 5.59
C LEU A 228 -27.23 -4.63 5.33
N VAL A 229 -28.34 -5.34 5.22
CA VAL A 229 -28.42 -6.74 4.81
C VAL A 229 -29.31 -6.88 3.58
N ASP A 230 -29.32 -8.06 2.98
CA ASP A 230 -30.06 -8.34 1.76
C ASP A 230 -29.68 -7.34 0.65
N VAL A 231 -28.37 -7.06 0.55
CA VAL A 231 -27.76 -6.14 -0.42
C VAL A 231 -27.29 -6.94 -1.63
N GLU A 232 -27.69 -6.49 -2.81
CA GLU A 232 -27.28 -7.07 -4.08
C GLU A 232 -26.06 -6.34 -4.65
N ALA A 233 -25.28 -7.05 -5.46
CA ALA A 233 -24.09 -6.49 -6.11
C ALA A 233 -24.41 -5.24 -6.95
N THR A 234 -25.62 -5.16 -7.51
CA THR A 234 -26.08 -4.08 -8.38
C THR A 234 -26.60 -2.86 -7.64
N ASP A 235 -26.79 -2.95 -6.32
CA ASP A 235 -27.39 -1.85 -5.56
C ASP A 235 -26.45 -0.64 -5.48
N PRO A 236 -26.96 0.60 -5.40
CA PRO A 236 -26.13 1.81 -5.40
C PRO A 236 -25.01 1.81 -4.36
N VAL A 237 -25.26 1.29 -3.15
CA VAL A 237 -24.24 1.15 -2.08
C VAL A 237 -23.07 0.26 -2.49
N MET A 238 -23.25 -0.62 -3.47
CA MET A 238 -22.21 -1.51 -4.02
C MET A 238 -21.56 -0.97 -5.30
N GLN A 239 -22.07 0.12 -5.90
CA GLN A 239 -21.56 0.69 -7.16
C GLN A 239 -20.55 1.82 -6.97
N GLU A 240 -20.50 2.45 -5.79
CA GLU A 240 -19.51 3.48 -5.46
C GLU A 240 -18.84 3.22 -4.11
N GLU A 241 -17.69 3.87 -3.88
CA GLU A 241 -17.04 3.89 -2.56
C GLU A 241 -17.95 4.61 -1.55
N ILE A 242 -18.23 3.94 -0.43
CA ILE A 242 -19.24 4.43 0.52
C ILE A 242 -18.73 5.67 1.23
N PHE A 243 -17.49 5.63 1.73
CA PHE A 243 -16.83 6.75 2.42
C PHE A 243 -17.72 7.39 3.50
N GLY A 244 -18.33 6.56 4.32
CA GLY A 244 -19.35 6.90 5.30
C GLY A 244 -19.76 5.71 6.17
N PRO A 245 -20.65 5.91 7.16
CA PRO A 245 -20.91 4.94 8.21
C PRO A 245 -21.99 3.92 7.81
N ILE A 246 -21.92 3.39 6.60
CA ILE A 246 -22.84 2.36 6.08
C ILE A 246 -22.02 1.12 5.73
N LEU A 247 -22.31 -0.01 6.37
CA LEU A 247 -21.61 -1.29 6.17
C LEU A 247 -22.58 -2.32 5.59
N PRO A 248 -22.64 -2.48 4.25
CA PRO A 248 -23.44 -3.52 3.63
C PRO A 248 -22.80 -4.90 3.82
N ILE A 249 -23.65 -5.92 3.98
CA ILE A 249 -23.29 -7.33 3.98
C ILE A 249 -23.89 -7.98 2.73
N VAL A 250 -23.02 -8.52 1.89
CA VAL A 250 -23.38 -9.32 0.71
C VAL A 250 -23.10 -10.78 1.04
N ASN A 251 -24.08 -11.64 0.82
CA ASN A 251 -23.91 -13.06 1.13
C ASN A 251 -23.28 -13.84 -0.02
N VAL A 252 -22.36 -14.71 0.35
CA VAL A 252 -21.67 -15.64 -0.56
C VAL A 252 -21.59 -17.00 0.14
N ASP A 253 -21.56 -18.08 -0.64
CA ASP A 253 -21.61 -19.42 -0.05
C ASP A 253 -20.27 -19.84 0.55
N ASN A 254 -19.16 -19.35 -0.02
CA ASN A 254 -17.81 -19.75 0.38
C ASN A 254 -16.74 -18.77 -0.09
N ALA A 255 -15.48 -19.06 0.28
CA ALA A 255 -14.32 -18.24 -0.07
C ALA A 255 -14.10 -18.09 -1.59
N PHE A 256 -14.36 -19.12 -2.40
CA PHE A 256 -14.18 -19.04 -3.85
C PHE A 256 -15.16 -18.06 -4.50
N GLU A 257 -16.41 -18.03 -4.04
CA GLU A 257 -17.39 -17.06 -4.52
C GLU A 257 -17.04 -15.64 -4.08
N ALA A 258 -16.56 -15.47 -2.84
CA ALA A 258 -16.06 -14.18 -2.36
C ALA A 258 -14.91 -13.67 -3.24
N ILE A 259 -13.94 -14.53 -3.57
CA ILE A 259 -12.82 -14.19 -4.46
C ILE A 259 -13.31 -13.80 -5.86
N LYS A 260 -14.25 -14.58 -6.42
CA LYS A 260 -14.86 -14.27 -7.72
C LYS A 260 -15.58 -12.91 -7.69
N PHE A 261 -16.29 -12.62 -6.60
CA PHE A 261 -16.96 -11.34 -6.40
C PHE A 261 -15.96 -10.18 -6.39
N ILE A 262 -14.89 -10.31 -5.61
CA ILE A 262 -13.82 -9.29 -5.50
C ILE A 262 -13.15 -9.07 -6.86
N ASN A 263 -12.79 -10.15 -7.56
CA ASN A 263 -12.08 -10.08 -8.85
C ASN A 263 -12.95 -9.55 -9.99
N ALA A 264 -14.28 -9.50 -9.83
CA ALA A 264 -15.18 -8.87 -10.80
C ALA A 264 -15.19 -7.33 -10.68
N GLY A 265 -14.72 -6.78 -9.56
CA GLY A 265 -14.61 -5.34 -9.34
C GLY A 265 -13.23 -4.76 -9.67
N GLU A 266 -13.10 -3.45 -9.47
CA GLU A 266 -11.80 -2.78 -9.52
C GLU A 266 -10.93 -3.17 -8.32
N LYS A 267 -9.62 -3.22 -8.53
CA LYS A 267 -8.66 -3.58 -7.48
C LYS A 267 -8.69 -2.58 -6.32
N PRO A 268 -9.02 -3.01 -5.10
CA PRO A 268 -9.18 -2.10 -3.97
C PRO A 268 -7.83 -1.71 -3.34
N LEU A 269 -7.84 -0.63 -2.56
CA LEU A 269 -6.65 -0.21 -1.82
C LEU A 269 -6.30 -1.21 -0.71
N ALA A 270 -7.30 -1.72 0.01
CA ALA A 270 -7.13 -2.74 1.04
C ALA A 270 -8.08 -3.92 0.83
N LEU A 271 -7.69 -5.09 1.34
CA LEU A 271 -8.52 -6.29 1.42
C LEU A 271 -8.37 -6.91 2.81
N TYR A 272 -9.47 -7.36 3.39
CA TYR A 272 -9.51 -7.92 4.74
C TYR A 272 -10.07 -9.33 4.74
N VAL A 273 -9.42 -10.23 5.49
CA VAL A 273 -9.83 -11.64 5.62
C VAL A 273 -9.84 -12.04 7.08
N PHE A 274 -11.00 -12.45 7.59
CA PHE A 274 -11.17 -12.97 8.95
C PHE A 274 -11.41 -14.48 8.89
N SER A 275 -10.40 -15.24 9.29
CA SER A 275 -10.40 -16.70 9.28
C SER A 275 -9.31 -17.26 10.20
N LYS A 276 -9.58 -18.39 10.86
CA LYS A 276 -8.57 -19.22 11.53
C LYS A 276 -7.99 -20.29 10.60
N SER A 277 -8.57 -20.47 9.40
CA SER A 277 -8.08 -21.40 8.40
C SER A 277 -6.99 -20.77 7.56
N ARG A 278 -5.79 -21.36 7.64
CA ARG A 278 -4.64 -20.93 6.83
C ARG A 278 -4.89 -21.13 5.33
N ASP A 279 -5.57 -22.21 4.96
CA ASP A 279 -5.88 -22.49 3.56
C ASP A 279 -6.77 -21.39 2.96
N VAL A 280 -7.73 -20.87 3.73
CA VAL A 280 -8.57 -19.75 3.31
C VAL A 280 -7.74 -18.49 3.17
N THR A 281 -6.90 -18.16 4.14
CA THR A 281 -6.09 -16.93 4.07
C THR A 281 -5.09 -16.97 2.92
N ASP A 282 -4.42 -18.11 2.72
CA ASP A 282 -3.45 -18.29 1.64
C ASP A 282 -4.13 -18.22 0.26
N LEU A 283 -5.36 -18.74 0.15
CA LEU A 283 -6.15 -18.63 -1.08
C LEU A 283 -6.44 -17.17 -1.45
N PHE A 284 -6.90 -16.34 -0.51
CA PHE A 284 -7.13 -14.91 -0.78
C PHE A 284 -5.85 -14.18 -1.18
N LEU A 285 -4.72 -14.48 -0.52
CA LEU A 285 -3.43 -13.85 -0.83
C LEU A 285 -2.92 -14.21 -2.23
N GLN A 286 -3.26 -15.39 -2.75
CA GLN A 286 -2.81 -15.87 -4.06
C GLN A 286 -3.76 -15.48 -5.20
N GLU A 287 -5.07 -15.47 -4.94
CA GLU A 287 -6.10 -15.38 -5.99
C GLU A 287 -6.78 -14.00 -6.08
N THR A 288 -6.32 -13.00 -5.32
CA THR A 288 -6.83 -11.62 -5.40
C THR A 288 -5.71 -10.59 -5.62
N SER A 289 -6.07 -9.35 -5.98
CA SER A 289 -5.11 -8.26 -6.16
C SER A 289 -5.65 -6.98 -5.52
N SER A 290 -4.92 -6.47 -4.53
CA SER A 290 -5.19 -5.22 -3.80
C SER A 290 -3.89 -4.47 -3.53
N GLY A 291 -3.98 -3.23 -3.03
CA GLY A 291 -2.81 -2.47 -2.57
C GLY A 291 -2.14 -3.13 -1.35
N GLY A 292 -2.95 -3.44 -0.34
CA GLY A 292 -2.54 -4.19 0.85
C GLY A 292 -3.58 -5.23 1.28
N VAL A 293 -3.15 -6.17 2.13
CA VAL A 293 -4.02 -7.17 2.76
C VAL A 293 -3.76 -7.17 4.27
N CYS A 294 -4.81 -7.25 5.07
CA CYS A 294 -4.70 -7.51 6.50
C CYS A 294 -5.56 -8.71 6.89
N VAL A 295 -4.92 -9.73 7.47
CA VAL A 295 -5.59 -10.96 7.93
C VAL A 295 -5.91 -10.81 9.41
N ASN A 296 -7.16 -11.09 9.76
CA ASN A 296 -7.73 -11.03 11.11
C ASN A 296 -7.68 -9.65 11.79
N ASP A 297 -7.42 -8.58 11.04
CA ASP A 297 -7.54 -7.19 11.51
C ASP A 297 -7.89 -6.24 10.36
N THR A 298 -8.18 -4.98 10.67
CA THR A 298 -8.42 -3.92 9.69
C THR A 298 -7.48 -2.76 9.93
N ILE A 299 -7.16 -1.98 8.89
CA ILE A 299 -6.32 -0.77 8.96
C ILE A 299 -4.84 -1.01 9.35
N MET A 300 -4.53 -1.94 10.25
CA MET A 300 -3.24 -2.06 10.94
C MET A 300 -2.00 -2.19 10.03
N HIS A 301 -2.14 -2.77 8.84
CA HIS A 301 -1.06 -2.83 7.85
C HIS A 301 -0.51 -1.43 7.48
N PHE A 302 -1.32 -0.38 7.59
CA PHE A 302 -0.93 1.02 7.41
C PHE A 302 0.11 1.51 8.43
N SER A 303 0.16 0.90 9.62
CA SER A 303 1.01 1.34 10.73
C SER A 303 2.39 0.67 10.79
N VAL A 304 2.72 -0.16 9.79
CA VAL A 304 3.96 -0.94 9.75
C VAL A 304 4.93 -0.31 8.75
N ASP A 305 5.99 0.32 9.23
CA ASP A 305 6.96 1.06 8.41
C ASP A 305 7.73 0.17 7.41
N GLU A 306 7.80 -1.14 7.66
CA GLU A 306 8.40 -2.14 6.77
C GLU A 306 7.50 -2.55 5.60
N LEU A 307 6.23 -2.13 5.59
CA LEU A 307 5.31 -2.38 4.49
C LEU A 307 5.16 -1.14 3.61
N PRO A 308 5.30 -1.27 2.27
CA PRO A 308 4.93 -0.18 1.38
C PRO A 308 3.41 0.02 1.42
N PHE A 309 2.98 1.25 1.63
CA PHE A 309 1.57 1.62 1.51
C PHE A 309 1.33 2.26 0.15
N GLY A 310 0.43 1.67 -0.64
CA GLY A 310 0.08 2.15 -1.97
C GLY A 310 -0.99 1.29 -2.63
N GLY A 311 -1.63 1.82 -3.67
CA GLY A 311 -2.65 1.13 -4.45
C GLY A 311 -2.12 0.37 -5.66
N VAL A 312 -3.03 -0.31 -6.37
CA VAL A 312 -2.75 -0.97 -7.64
C VAL A 312 -3.94 -0.82 -8.60
N GLY A 313 -3.68 -0.42 -9.84
CA GLY A 313 -4.75 -0.19 -10.81
C GLY A 313 -5.57 1.04 -10.43
N ASN A 314 -6.89 0.92 -10.31
CA ASN A 314 -7.77 2.05 -10.02
C ASN A 314 -7.63 2.59 -8.58
N SER A 315 -7.10 1.79 -7.65
CA SER A 315 -6.77 2.25 -6.29
C SER A 315 -5.44 2.99 -6.17
N GLY A 316 -4.61 3.00 -7.22
CA GLY A 316 -3.40 3.81 -7.22
C GLY A 316 -2.23 3.25 -8.02
N ILE A 317 -1.16 4.06 -8.04
CA ILE A 317 0.16 3.71 -8.58
C ILE A 317 1.24 4.31 -7.69
N GLY A 318 2.33 3.58 -7.49
CA GLY A 318 3.37 3.95 -6.54
C GLY A 318 3.02 3.51 -5.11
N ALA A 319 3.95 3.73 -4.20
CA ALA A 319 3.79 3.43 -2.79
C ALA A 319 4.74 4.31 -1.96
N TYR A 320 4.45 4.48 -0.68
CA TYR A 320 5.29 5.23 0.26
C TYR A 320 5.23 4.59 1.66
N HIS A 321 5.62 5.35 2.69
CA HIS A 321 5.89 4.97 4.09
C HIS A 321 7.32 4.50 4.36
N GLY A 322 7.80 4.78 5.57
CA GLY A 322 9.14 4.43 6.03
C GLY A 322 10.24 4.66 5.01
N LYS A 323 10.97 3.60 4.69
CA LYS A 323 12.03 3.62 3.68
C LYS A 323 11.51 3.75 2.24
N PHE A 324 10.30 3.28 1.96
CA PHE A 324 9.68 3.35 0.63
C PHE A 324 9.37 4.80 0.25
N SER A 325 8.97 5.62 1.22
CA SER A 325 8.85 7.07 1.07
C SER A 325 10.13 7.72 0.51
N PHE A 326 11.29 7.45 1.13
CA PHE A 326 12.57 7.97 0.65
C PHE A 326 12.91 7.47 -0.77
N ASP A 327 12.69 6.18 -1.03
CA ASP A 327 12.94 5.60 -2.35
C ASP A 327 11.99 6.14 -3.43
N THR A 328 10.77 6.54 -3.07
CA THR A 328 9.76 7.12 -3.98
C THR A 328 10.14 8.52 -4.42
N PHE A 329 10.71 9.33 -3.53
CA PHE A 329 11.13 10.70 -3.82
C PHE A 329 12.62 10.83 -4.20
N THR A 330 13.28 9.73 -4.55
CA THR A 330 14.65 9.73 -5.10
C THR A 330 14.75 9.01 -6.43
N HIS A 331 15.63 9.50 -7.31
CA HIS A 331 16.03 8.83 -8.53
C HIS A 331 17.23 7.90 -8.26
N LYS A 332 17.10 6.63 -8.63
CA LYS A 332 18.16 5.61 -8.47
C LYS A 332 19.12 5.64 -9.67
N LYS A 333 20.16 6.48 -9.58
CA LYS A 333 21.19 6.65 -10.60
C LYS A 333 22.19 5.50 -10.60
N SER A 334 22.15 4.67 -11.64
CA SER A 334 23.11 3.57 -11.86
C SER A 334 24.47 4.12 -12.28
N THR A 335 25.51 3.80 -11.51
CA THR A 335 26.88 4.29 -11.73
C THR A 335 27.85 3.10 -11.80
N LEU A 336 28.78 3.12 -12.74
CA LEU A 336 29.86 2.15 -12.85
C LEU A 336 31.19 2.91 -12.93
N ILE A 337 31.98 2.84 -11.87
CA ILE A 337 33.31 3.44 -11.85
C ILE A 337 34.30 2.39 -12.35
N ARG A 338 35.00 2.70 -13.45
CA ARG A 338 36.01 1.82 -14.04
C ARG A 338 37.39 2.40 -13.80
N LYS A 339 38.33 1.57 -13.35
CA LYS A 339 39.73 1.96 -13.19
C LYS A 339 40.45 1.85 -14.53
N PHE A 340 41.48 2.67 -14.73
CA PHE A 340 42.43 2.52 -15.84
C PHE A 340 43.39 1.34 -15.55
N ASP A 341 42.84 0.13 -15.55
CA ASP A 341 43.58 -1.10 -15.30
C ASP A 341 44.06 -1.72 -16.61
N ALA A 342 45.38 -1.82 -16.79
CA ALA A 342 45.99 -2.30 -18.04
C ALA A 342 45.65 -3.77 -18.33
N ILE A 343 45.48 -4.61 -17.30
CA ILE A 343 45.17 -6.03 -17.45
C ILE A 343 43.72 -6.20 -17.93
N GLY A 344 42.78 -5.52 -17.27
CA GLY A 344 41.37 -5.50 -17.65
C GLY A 344 41.16 -4.95 -19.06
N GLU A 345 41.93 -3.92 -19.42
CA GLU A 345 41.87 -3.33 -20.76
C GLU A 345 42.41 -4.28 -21.84
N HIS A 346 43.50 -4.99 -21.56
CA HIS A 346 44.01 -6.03 -22.45
C HIS A 346 43.02 -7.20 -22.61
N LEU A 347 42.41 -7.67 -21.53
CA LEU A 347 41.40 -8.74 -21.56
C LEU A 347 40.12 -8.30 -22.28
N GLY A 348 39.73 -7.03 -22.13
CA GLY A 348 38.58 -6.43 -22.78
C GLY A 348 38.82 -6.00 -24.23
N SER A 349 40.06 -6.04 -24.74
CA SER A 349 40.43 -5.56 -26.07
C SER A 349 39.68 -6.20 -27.24
N GLY A 350 39.05 -7.35 -27.02
CA GLY A 350 38.14 -7.99 -27.98
C GLY A 350 36.93 -7.12 -28.36
N ARG A 351 36.57 -6.12 -27.54
CA ARG A 351 35.53 -5.13 -27.84
C ARG A 351 35.96 -4.04 -28.82
N TYR A 352 37.25 -3.92 -29.11
CA TYR A 352 37.80 -2.86 -29.95
C TYR A 352 37.98 -3.30 -31.42
N PRO A 353 37.61 -2.43 -32.38
CA PRO A 353 37.93 -2.62 -33.79
C PRO A 353 39.43 -2.74 -34.08
N PRO A 354 39.84 -3.33 -35.22
CA PRO A 354 38.99 -4.04 -36.17
C PRO A 354 38.48 -5.36 -35.57
N TYR A 355 37.23 -5.71 -35.88
CA TYR A 355 36.63 -6.97 -35.46
C TYR A 355 37.10 -8.11 -36.36
N SER A 356 37.41 -9.25 -35.74
CA SER A 356 37.67 -10.51 -36.43
C SER A 356 36.83 -11.60 -35.81
N GLU A 357 36.54 -12.68 -36.55
CA GLU A 357 35.79 -13.82 -36.01
C GLU A 357 36.43 -14.35 -34.73
N GLN A 358 37.77 -14.34 -34.63
CA GLN A 358 38.48 -14.75 -33.42
C GLN A 358 38.17 -13.84 -32.22
N LYS A 359 38.16 -12.51 -32.40
CA LYS A 359 37.82 -11.56 -31.33
C LYS A 359 36.35 -11.71 -30.90
N VAL A 360 35.44 -11.84 -31.86
CA VAL A 360 34.00 -12.01 -31.61
C VAL A 360 33.74 -13.33 -30.89
N ASN A 361 34.31 -14.45 -31.35
CA ASN A 361 34.17 -15.75 -30.69
C ASN A 361 34.74 -15.76 -29.28
N ARG A 362 35.87 -15.08 -29.05
CA ARG A 362 36.45 -14.90 -27.71
C ARG A 362 35.53 -14.08 -26.81
N LEU A 363 34.94 -12.99 -27.31
CA LEU A 363 33.99 -12.18 -26.56
C LEU A 363 32.71 -12.96 -26.24
N LEU A 364 32.13 -13.65 -27.23
CA LEU A 364 30.96 -14.52 -27.06
C LEU A 364 31.22 -15.62 -26.04
N PHE A 365 32.40 -16.24 -26.07
CA PHE A 365 32.80 -17.23 -25.07
C PHE A 365 32.89 -16.64 -23.65
N LEU A 366 33.34 -15.38 -23.51
CA LEU A 366 33.44 -14.69 -22.22
C LEU A 366 32.07 -14.27 -21.67
N ILE A 367 31.15 -13.81 -22.51
CA ILE A 367 29.80 -13.38 -22.08
C ILE A 367 28.79 -14.53 -22.01
N LYS A 368 29.13 -15.72 -22.53
CA LYS A 368 28.25 -16.89 -22.49
C LYS A 368 27.88 -17.19 -21.04
N LYS A 369 26.59 -17.05 -20.71
CA LYS A 369 26.06 -17.35 -19.39
C LYS A 369 26.29 -18.84 -19.11
N ARG A 370 27.24 -19.14 -18.22
CA ARG A 370 27.52 -20.52 -17.80
C ARG A 370 26.64 -20.83 -16.60
N ASN A 371 25.85 -21.91 -16.67
CA ASN A 371 25.17 -22.44 -15.50
C ASN A 371 26.18 -23.19 -14.63
N LEU A 372 26.93 -22.44 -13.83
CA LEU A 372 27.91 -22.97 -12.88
C LEU A 372 27.25 -23.36 -11.55
N SER A 373 26.00 -23.84 -11.58
CA SER A 373 25.28 -24.28 -10.38
C SER A 373 26.05 -25.35 -9.59
N PHE A 374 26.82 -26.20 -10.28
CA PHE A 374 27.67 -27.20 -9.64
C PHE A 374 28.80 -26.58 -8.78
N LEU A 375 29.31 -25.39 -9.14
CA LEU A 375 30.34 -24.70 -8.35
C LEU A 375 29.82 -24.23 -6.99
N LYS A 376 28.50 -24.06 -6.82
CA LYS A 376 27.91 -23.79 -5.50
C LYS A 376 28.11 -24.95 -4.54
N TYR A 377 28.28 -26.17 -5.04
CA TYR A 377 28.50 -27.37 -4.23
C TYR A 377 29.99 -27.68 -3.98
N MET A 378 30.90 -27.00 -4.68
CA MET A 378 32.35 -27.21 -4.55
C MET A 378 32.89 -27.04 -3.12
N PRO A 379 32.47 -26.04 -2.33
CA PRO A 379 32.89 -25.94 -0.93
C PRO A 379 32.47 -27.16 -0.13
N TYR A 380 31.23 -27.64 -0.30
CA TYR A 380 30.70 -28.80 0.42
C TYR A 380 31.43 -30.09 0.03
N ILE A 381 31.74 -30.28 -1.26
CA ILE A 381 32.53 -31.42 -1.75
C ILE A 381 33.95 -31.38 -1.19
N ALA A 382 34.58 -30.20 -1.16
CA ALA A 382 35.92 -30.03 -0.58
C ALA A 382 35.92 -30.32 0.93
N THR A 383 34.92 -29.83 1.67
CA THR A 383 34.76 -30.13 3.11
C THR A 383 34.52 -31.62 3.36
N PHE A 384 33.67 -32.27 2.56
CA PHE A 384 33.43 -33.71 2.66
C PHE A 384 34.70 -34.53 2.38
N ALA A 385 35.43 -34.18 1.31
CA ALA A 385 36.68 -34.85 0.96
C ALA A 385 37.76 -34.69 2.05
N ALA A 386 37.89 -33.50 2.64
CA ALA A 386 38.81 -33.27 3.75
C ALA A 386 38.43 -34.11 4.99
N GLY A 387 37.13 -34.18 5.32
CA GLY A 387 36.63 -35.03 6.40
C GLY A 387 36.90 -36.52 6.17
N ALA A 388 36.63 -37.02 4.96
CA ALA A 388 36.91 -38.41 4.58
C ALA A 388 38.42 -38.73 4.63
N ALA A 389 39.28 -37.83 4.12
CA ALA A 389 40.73 -37.99 4.20
C ALA A 389 41.22 -38.04 5.66
N THR A 390 40.63 -37.22 6.53
CA THR A 390 40.96 -37.20 7.97
C THR A 390 40.55 -38.52 8.64
N ALA A 391 39.37 -39.04 8.34
CA ALA A 391 38.91 -40.33 8.86
C ALA A 391 39.80 -41.50 8.40
N LEU A 392 40.16 -41.53 7.11
CA LEU A 392 41.09 -42.52 6.56
C LEU A 392 42.48 -42.43 7.20
N PHE A 393 42.96 -41.21 7.46
CA PHE A 393 44.23 -40.98 8.15
C PHE A 393 44.19 -41.48 9.61
N ILE A 394 43.09 -41.25 10.33
CA ILE A 394 42.91 -41.78 11.69
C ILE A 394 42.86 -43.32 11.68
N ILE A 395 42.13 -43.93 10.74
CA ILE A 395 42.08 -45.39 10.58
C ILE A 395 43.46 -45.95 10.28
N TYR A 396 44.22 -45.30 9.40
CA TYR A 396 45.59 -45.70 9.08
C TYR A 396 46.51 -45.64 10.30
N ILE A 397 46.48 -44.54 11.07
CA ILE A 397 47.26 -44.41 12.30
C ILE A 397 46.88 -45.50 13.30
N ASN A 398 45.58 -45.74 13.55
CA ASN A 398 45.15 -46.78 14.48
C ASN A 398 45.61 -48.18 14.02
N LYS A 399 45.65 -48.44 12.71
CA LYS A 399 46.14 -49.71 12.17
C LYS A 399 47.64 -49.88 12.30
N VAL A 400 48.42 -48.80 12.17
CA VAL A 400 49.87 -48.82 12.39
C VAL A 400 50.18 -49.00 13.88
N VAL A 401 49.53 -48.24 14.75
CA VAL A 401 49.74 -48.31 16.21
C VAL A 401 49.36 -49.68 16.79
N ASN A 402 48.29 -50.30 16.29
CA ASN A 402 47.84 -51.62 16.77
C ASN A 402 48.54 -52.81 16.08
N ASN A 403 49.33 -52.59 15.02
CA ASN A 403 50.15 -53.63 14.39
C ASN A 403 51.58 -53.72 14.97
N ASP A 404 51.97 -52.80 15.85
CA ASP A 404 53.23 -52.86 16.62
C ASP A 404 53.07 -53.63 17.95
N GLU A 405 51.90 -54.24 18.20
CA GLU A 405 51.60 -55.07 19.39
C GLU A 405 51.49 -56.60 19.11
N GLU A 406 51.82 -57.07 17.90
CA GLU A 406 52.06 -58.50 17.57
C GLU A 406 53.55 -58.75 17.31
#